data_AF-A0A932UR48-F1
#
_entry.id   AF-A0A932UR48-F1
#
_cell.length_a   1.000
_cell.length_b   1.000
_cell.length_c   1.000
_cell.angle_alpha   90.00
_cell.angle_beta   90.00
_cell.angle_gamma   90.00
#
_symmetry.space_group_name_H-M   'P 1'
#
loop_
_entity.id
_entity.type
_entity.pdbx_description
1 polymer ?
#
loop_
_entity_poly.entity_id
_entity_poly.type
_entity_poly.pdbx_seq_one_letter_code
_entity_poly.pdbx_strand_id
1 'polypeptide(L)'
;MSEVEGAKIEAEAETCFRQAIDIARRQQAKSLELRAVMSLSRLLQKQGKPEEARQMLEEIYGWFTEGFDTADLQEAKTLLEELA
;
A
#
# COMPACT_ATOMS: atom_id res chain seq x y z
N MET A 1 23.13 -15.53 -8.30
CA MET A 1 22.18 -16.31 -7.45
C MET A 1 21.44 -15.46 -6.42
N SER A 2 21.86 -14.24 -6.10
CA SER A 2 21.22 -13.38 -5.08
C SER A 2 20.07 -12.50 -5.58
N GLU A 3 20.14 -12.04 -6.83
CA GLU A 3 19.19 -11.03 -7.37
C GLU A 3 17.84 -11.65 -7.79
N VAL A 4 17.88 -12.87 -8.31
CA VAL A 4 16.68 -13.63 -8.73
C VAL A 4 15.83 -14.05 -7.53
N GLU A 5 16.45 -14.37 -6.39
CA GLU A 5 15.72 -14.71 -5.16
C GLU A 5 15.05 -13.47 -4.55
N GLY A 6 15.73 -12.32 -4.57
CA GLY A 6 15.15 -11.05 -4.13
C GLY A 6 13.88 -10.68 -4.90
N ALA A 7 13.94 -10.73 -6.24
CA ALA A 7 12.79 -10.45 -7.10
C ALA A 7 11.63 -11.43 -6.87
N LYS A 8 11.92 -12.69 -6.57
CA LYS A 8 10.91 -13.69 -6.24
C LYS A 8 10.22 -13.38 -4.91
N ILE A 9 10.98 -13.03 -3.87
CA ILE A 9 10.43 -12.63 -2.56
C ILE A 9 9.55 -11.40 -2.71
N GLU A 10 9.96 -10.42 -3.52
CA GLU A 10 9.15 -9.24 -3.82
C GLU A 10 7.83 -9.59 -4.52
N ALA A 11 7.84 -10.51 -5.49
CA ALA A 11 6.61 -10.95 -6.16
C ALA A 11 5.65 -11.71 -5.22
N GLU A 12 6.19 -12.56 -4.33
CA GLU A 12 5.40 -13.25 -3.32
C GLU A 12 4.80 -12.26 -2.31
N ALA A 13 5.58 -11.28 -1.84
CA ALA A 13 5.11 -10.22 -0.96
C ALA A 13 4.00 -9.38 -1.60
N GLU A 14 4.15 -9.00 -2.87
CA GLU A 14 3.12 -8.30 -3.64
C GLU A 14 1.81 -9.09 -3.67
N THR A 15 1.89 -10.40 -3.95
CA THR A 15 0.73 -11.29 -3.96
C THR A 15 0.04 -11.33 -2.59
N CYS A 16 0.82 -11.44 -1.50
CA CYS A 16 0.29 -11.43 -0.15
C CYS A 16 -0.40 -10.10 0.21
N PHE A 17 0.17 -8.95 -0.16
CA PHE A 17 -0.46 -7.66 0.11
C PHE A 17 -1.75 -7.48 -0.66
N ARG A 18 -1.81 -7.88 -1.94
CA ARG A 18 -3.04 -7.85 -2.73
C ARG A 18 -4.14 -8.72 -2.10
N GLN A 19 -3.80 -9.91 -1.62
CA GLN A 19 -4.74 -10.76 -0.88
C GLN A 19 -5.21 -10.12 0.44
N ALA A 20 -4.31 -9.47 1.19
CA ALA A 20 -4.67 -8.78 2.43
C ALA A 20 -5.65 -7.62 2.16
N ILE A 21 -5.43 -6.86 1.08
CA ILE A 21 -6.33 -5.79 0.62
C ILE A 21 -7.71 -6.37 0.30
N ASP A 22 -7.79 -7.45 -0.47
CA ASP A 22 -9.06 -8.11 -0.81
C ASP A 22 -9.82 -8.60 0.43
N ILE A 23 -9.11 -9.18 1.39
CA ILE A 23 -9.70 -9.63 2.65
C ILE A 23 -10.21 -8.44 3.47
N ALA A 24 -9.43 -7.38 3.60
CA ALA A 24 -9.82 -6.17 4.32
C ALA A 24 -11.06 -5.50 3.68
N ARG A 25 -11.09 -5.43 2.34
CA ARG A 25 -12.25 -4.94 1.57
C ARG A 25 -13.50 -5.76 1.86
N ARG A 26 -13.41 -7.09 1.83
CA ARG A 26 -14.55 -7.98 2.16
C ARG A 26 -15.03 -7.81 3.60
N GLN A 27 -14.12 -7.53 4.52
CA GLN A 27 -14.45 -7.28 5.93
C GLN A 27 -14.87 -5.83 6.21
N GLN A 28 -14.83 -4.94 5.22
CA GLN A 28 -15.02 -3.49 5.39
C GLN A 28 -14.05 -2.87 6.42
N ALA A 29 -12.88 -3.47 6.60
CA ALA A 29 -11.88 -3.06 7.57
C ALA A 29 -10.94 -2.00 6.96
N LYS A 30 -11.43 -0.77 6.83
CA LYS A 30 -10.74 0.30 6.08
C LYS A 30 -9.35 0.67 6.61
N SER A 31 -9.14 0.66 7.92
CA SER A 31 -7.80 0.88 8.50
C SER A 31 -6.82 -0.25 8.15
N LEU A 32 -7.30 -1.50 8.06
CA LEU A 32 -6.45 -2.63 7.64
C LEU A 32 -6.17 -2.59 6.14
N GLU A 33 -7.17 -2.17 5.34
CA GLU A 33 -6.99 -1.92 3.91
C GLU A 33 -5.91 -0.86 3.66
N LEU A 34 -5.99 0.29 4.34
CA LEU A 34 -5.00 1.37 4.25
C LEU A 34 -3.58 0.87 4.54
N ARG A 35 -3.38 0.14 5.64
CA ARG A 35 -2.05 -0.37 6.02
C ARG A 35 -1.48 -1.37 5.02
N ALA A 36 -2.34 -2.23 4.46
CA ALA A 36 -1.93 -3.16 3.41
C ALA A 36 -1.59 -2.43 2.10
N VAL A 37 -2.37 -1.42 1.71
CA VAL A 37 -2.08 -0.57 0.55
C VAL A 37 -0.77 0.18 0.74
N MET A 38 -0.51 0.83 1.89
CA MET A 38 0.77 1.51 2.15
C MET A 38 1.97 0.56 2.00
N SER A 39 1.85 -0.65 2.53
CA SER A 39 2.92 -1.66 2.42
C SER A 39 3.17 -2.06 0.97
N LEU A 40 2.09 -2.24 0.19
CA LEU A 40 2.18 -2.53 -1.24
C LEU A 40 2.73 -1.34 -2.03
N SER A 41 2.32 -0.11 -1.72
CA SER A 41 2.80 1.11 -2.39
C SER A 41 4.32 1.27 -2.23
N ARG A 42 4.87 1.01 -1.03
CA ARG A 42 6.32 1.02 -0.81
C ARG A 42 7.05 -0.06 -1.64
N LEU A 43 6.45 -1.24 -1.79
CA LEU A 43 7.00 -2.30 -2.63
C LEU A 43 6.97 -1.94 -4.11
N LEU A 44 5.85 -1.43 -4.60
CA LEU A 44 5.69 -0.98 -5.99
C LEU A 44 6.65 0.17 -6.32
N GLN A 45 6.91 1.09 -5.39
CA GLN A 45 7.94 2.13 -5.55
C GLN A 45 9.32 1.50 -5.79
N LYS A 46 9.72 0.48 -5.00
CA LYS A 46 10.98 -0.24 -5.18
C LYS A 46 11.06 -0.99 -6.52
N GLN A 47 9.93 -1.51 -6.99
CA GLN A 47 9.82 -2.16 -8.30
C GLN A 47 9.76 -1.17 -9.48
N GLY A 48 9.88 0.14 -9.24
CA GLY A 48 9.82 1.15 -10.31
C GLY A 48 8.41 1.43 -10.84
N LYS A 49 7.37 1.14 -10.04
CA LYS A 49 5.94 1.37 -10.36
C LYS A 49 5.30 2.42 -9.43
N PRO A 50 5.87 3.65 -9.29
CA PRO A 50 5.36 4.64 -8.35
C PRO A 50 3.95 5.15 -8.68
N GLU A 51 3.57 5.19 -9.96
CA GLU A 51 2.24 5.66 -10.36
C GLU A 51 1.13 4.70 -9.93
N GLU A 52 1.35 3.38 -10.03
CA GLU A 52 0.41 2.39 -9.49
C GLU A 52 0.32 2.49 -7.96
N ALA A 53 1.46 2.66 -7.29
CA ALA A 53 1.53 2.86 -5.85
C ALA A 53 0.73 4.09 -5.39
N ARG A 54 0.85 5.21 -6.12
CA ARG A 54 0.16 6.47 -5.85
C ARG A 54 -1.34 6.33 -6.03
N GLN A 55 -1.79 5.81 -7.18
CA GLN A 55 -3.22 5.68 -7.49
C GLN A 55 -3.98 4.84 -6.46
N MET A 56 -3.43 3.69 -6.05
CA MET A 56 -4.08 2.86 -5.04
C MET A 56 -4.14 3.54 -3.67
N LEU A 57 -3.07 4.24 -3.28
CA LEU A 57 -3.02 4.93 -1.99
C LEU A 57 -3.96 6.13 -1.95
N GLU A 58 -4.08 6.89 -3.05
CA GLU A 58 -5.04 7.99 -3.18
C GLU A 58 -6.49 7.49 -3.05
N GLU A 59 -6.82 6.35 -3.67
CA GLU A 59 -8.16 5.78 -3.62
C GLU A 59 -8.59 5.47 -2.18
N ILE A 60 -7.75 4.77 -1.42
CA ILE A 60 -8.09 4.38 -0.04
C ILE A 60 -7.98 5.58 0.92
N TYR A 61 -7.00 6.45 0.75
CA TYR A 61 -6.84 7.64 1.59
C TYR A 61 -8.04 8.59 1.42
N GLY A 62 -8.50 8.77 0.18
CA GLY A 62 -9.66 9.62 -0.15
C GLY A 62 -11.01 9.08 0.35
N TRP A 63 -11.08 7.82 0.79
CA TRP A 63 -12.28 7.26 1.43
C TRP A 63 -12.48 7.82 2.85
N PHE A 64 -11.39 8.16 3.56
CA PHE A 64 -11.48 8.68 4.91
C PHE A 64 -11.91 10.14 4.90
N THR A 65 -12.92 10.47 5.71
CA THR A 65 -13.36 11.86 5.93
C THR A 65 -12.97 12.38 7.31
N GLU A 66 -12.53 11.49 8.20
CA GLU A 66 -12.18 11.75 9.60
C GLU A 66 -10.97 10.91 9.99
N GLY A 67 -10.36 11.22 11.15
CA GLY A 67 -9.24 10.46 11.68
C GLY A 67 -7.88 10.80 11.08
N PHE A 68 -7.75 11.92 10.36
CA PHE A 68 -6.47 12.38 9.80
C PHE A 68 -5.37 12.67 10.84
N ASP A 69 -5.73 12.74 12.12
CA ASP A 69 -4.79 12.83 13.25
C ASP A 69 -4.24 11.45 13.69
N THR A 70 -4.73 10.35 13.11
CA THR A 70 -4.21 9.01 13.40
C THR A 70 -2.89 8.78 12.68
N ALA A 71 -2.01 8.00 13.32
CA ALA A 71 -0.68 7.69 12.77
C ALA A 71 -0.74 7.08 11.36
N ASP A 72 -1.70 6.16 11.12
CA ASP A 72 -1.84 5.51 9.81
C ASP A 72 -2.18 6.51 8.70
N LEU A 73 -3.05 7.49 8.96
CA LEU A 73 -3.42 8.50 7.95
C LEU A 73 -2.33 9.56 7.78
N GLN A 74 -1.61 9.94 8.84
CA GLN A 74 -0.45 10.82 8.69
C GLN A 74 0.66 10.16 7.86
N GLU A 75 0.94 8.87 8.10
CA GLU A 75 1.92 8.12 7.32
C GLU A 75 1.49 7.98 5.86
N ALA A 76 0.21 7.68 5.60
CA ALA A 76 -0.32 7.59 4.24
C ALA A 76 -0.16 8.90 3.48
N LYS A 77 -0.40 10.04 4.13
CA LYS A 77 -0.18 11.36 3.53
C LYS A 77 1.28 11.60 3.18
N THR A 78 2.21 11.32 4.10
CA THR A 78 3.65 11.44 3.83
C THR A 78 4.07 10.56 2.66
N LEU A 79 3.57 9.32 2.60
CA LEU A 79 3.86 8.41 1.49
C LEU A 79 3.28 8.91 0.15
N LEU A 80 2.10 9.54 0.14
CA LEU A 80 1.57 10.19 -1.06
C LEU A 80 2.46 11.33 -1.54
N GLU A 81 3.01 12.14 -0.63
CA GLU A 81 3.95 13.22 -0.94
C GLU A 81 5.28 12.67 -1.50
N GLU A 82 5.73 11.50 -1.04
CA GLU A 82 6.93 10.80 -1.56
C GLU A 82 6.73 10.17 -2.95
N LEU A 83 5.48 9.93 -3.35
CA LEU A 83 5.11 9.29 -4.62
C LEU A 83 4.75 10.31 -5.73
N ALA A 84 4.73 11.61 -5.41
CA ALA A 84 4.48 12.72 -6.33
C ALA A 84 5.74 13.13 -7.11
#